data_AF-A0A811AR87-F1
#
_entry.id   AF-A0A811AR87-F1
#
_cell.length_a   1.000
_cell.length_b   1.000
_cell.length_c   1.000
_cell.angle_alpha   90.00
_cell.angle_beta   90.00
_cell.angle_gamma   90.00
#
_symmetry.space_group_name_H-M   'P 1'
#
loop_
_entity.id
_entity.type
_entity.pdbx_description
1 polymer ?
#
loop_
_entity_poly.entity_id
_entity_poly.type
_entity_poly.pdbx_seq_one_letter_code
_entity_poly.pdbx_strand_id
1 'polypeptide(L)'
;MKNNMENYRYYQSKGLINKDQLTNQVALYYQQQNNLLSLSGQNEQNALQITTLESQIQTQAADFDNRIYQMELQRLELQKELVNTDVEGEIIIRALSDGKVDSLSVTVGQMVNTGDSLLQVIPENIENYYLILWVPNDAVPYISAGDKVNIRYEAFPSEKFGQFSATVKTISRTPASTQEMLTYKGAPQNTPGASVPRYKVIATPEKQIIRYDEKYLPLENGMKAESTLFLEKGVFTSGCFLLSMT
;
A
#
# COMPACT_ATOMS: atom_id res chain seq x y z
N MET A 1 -69.77 40.09 -29.04
CA MET A 1 -70.01 41.52 -28.74
C MET A 1 -69.71 42.46 -29.91
N LYS A 2 -68.66 42.22 -30.70
CA LYS A 2 -68.36 43.01 -31.91
C LYS A 2 -69.53 43.10 -32.90
N ASN A 3 -70.12 41.96 -33.27
CA ASN A 3 -71.30 41.90 -34.15
C ASN A 3 -72.51 42.66 -33.57
N ASN A 4 -72.64 42.70 -32.23
CA ASN A 4 -73.73 43.43 -31.58
C ASN A 4 -73.50 44.95 -31.68
N MET A 5 -72.27 45.43 -31.48
CA MET A 5 -71.89 46.83 -31.74
C MET A 5 -72.11 47.22 -33.22
N GLU A 6 -71.74 46.36 -34.16
CA GLU A 6 -71.92 46.60 -35.60
C GLU A 6 -73.42 46.68 -35.98
N ASN A 7 -74.26 45.83 -35.39
CA ASN A 7 -75.71 45.90 -35.55
C ASN A 7 -76.30 47.21 -35.00
N TYR A 8 -75.80 47.71 -33.87
CA TYR A 8 -76.24 49.00 -33.31
C TYR A 8 -75.83 50.18 -34.21
N ARG A 9 -74.65 50.14 -34.85
CA ARG A 9 -74.27 51.14 -35.87
C ARG A 9 -75.25 51.11 -37.04
N TYR A 10 -75.64 49.92 -37.48
CA TYR A 10 -76.63 49.74 -38.53
C TYR A 10 -78.02 50.25 -38.13
N TYR A 11 -78.51 49.94 -36.93
CA TYR A 11 -79.80 50.44 -36.43
C TYR A 11 -79.84 51.96 -36.30
N GLN A 12 -78.73 52.59 -35.90
CA GLN A 12 -78.61 54.03 -35.87
C GLN A 12 -78.68 54.64 -37.28
N SER A 13 -78.03 54.01 -38.27
CA SER A 13 -78.06 54.48 -39.67
C SER A 13 -79.48 54.45 -40.28
N LYS A 14 -80.37 53.61 -39.74
CA LYS A 14 -81.79 53.53 -40.12
C LYS A 14 -82.71 54.38 -39.23
N GLY A 15 -82.16 55.15 -38.30
CA GLY A 15 -82.94 56.01 -37.37
C GLY A 15 -83.71 55.26 -36.29
N LEU A 16 -83.43 53.96 -36.07
CA LEU A 16 -84.17 53.10 -35.13
C LEU A 16 -83.70 53.26 -33.67
N ILE A 17 -82.53 53.85 -33.45
CA ILE A 17 -81.96 54.11 -32.12
C ILE A 17 -81.33 55.50 -32.08
N ASN A 18 -81.18 56.06 -30.87
CA ASN A 18 -80.51 57.33 -30.69
C ASN A 18 -78.97 57.18 -30.62
N LYS A 19 -78.26 58.31 -30.70
CA LYS A 19 -76.78 58.33 -30.69
C LYS A 19 -76.18 57.90 -29.34
N ASP A 20 -76.90 58.11 -28.24
CA ASP A 20 -76.44 57.74 -26.89
C ASP A 20 -76.47 56.22 -26.68
N GLN A 21 -77.51 55.55 -27.17
CA GLN A 21 -77.63 54.08 -27.14
C GLN A 21 -76.48 53.42 -27.91
N LEU A 22 -76.11 53.95 -29.08
CA LEU A 22 -74.94 53.46 -29.81
C LEU A 22 -73.64 53.73 -29.05
N THR A 23 -73.48 54.92 -28.49
CA THR A 23 -72.27 55.32 -27.75
C THR A 23 -72.04 54.42 -26.54
N ASN A 24 -73.09 54.12 -25.76
CA ASN A 24 -73.04 53.19 -24.64
C ASN A 24 -72.62 51.78 -25.08
N GLN A 25 -73.15 51.28 -26.20
CA GLN A 25 -72.81 49.94 -26.69
C GLN A 25 -71.36 49.85 -27.17
N VAL A 26 -70.86 50.90 -27.84
CA VAL A 26 -69.46 50.99 -28.26
C VAL A 26 -68.52 51.07 -27.04
N ALA A 27 -68.88 51.86 -26.03
CA ALA A 27 -68.12 51.96 -24.78
C ALA A 27 -68.02 50.60 -24.06
N LEU A 28 -69.13 49.86 -23.98
CA LEU A 28 -69.16 48.53 -23.38
C LEU A 28 -68.26 47.53 -24.13
N TYR A 29 -68.23 47.58 -25.47
CA TYR A 29 -67.35 46.74 -26.27
C TYR A 29 -65.87 47.01 -25.98
N TYR A 30 -65.45 48.27 -25.97
CA TYR A 30 -64.06 48.63 -25.67
C TYR A 30 -63.67 48.34 -24.23
N GLN A 31 -64.59 48.49 -23.27
CA GLN A 31 -64.37 48.09 -21.88
C GLN A 31 -64.09 46.57 -21.78
N GLN A 32 -64.91 45.76 -22.46
CA GLN A 32 -64.73 44.29 -22.50
C GLN A 32 -63.42 43.90 -23.20
N GLN A 33 -63.05 44.61 -24.27
CA GLN A 33 -61.76 44.41 -24.95
C GLN A 33 -60.58 44.72 -24.02
N ASN A 34 -60.62 45.84 -23.29
CA ASN A 34 -59.58 46.20 -22.33
C ASN A 34 -59.48 45.19 -21.17
N ASN A 35 -60.62 44.69 -20.69
CA ASN A 35 -60.65 43.63 -19.67
C ASN A 35 -59.97 42.35 -20.18
N LEU A 36 -60.22 41.96 -21.43
CA LEU A 36 -59.59 40.77 -22.03
C LEU A 36 -58.08 40.96 -22.21
N LEU A 37 -57.63 42.13 -22.65
CA LEU A 37 -56.20 42.45 -22.70
C LEU A 37 -55.55 42.40 -21.30
N SER A 38 -56.21 42.94 -20.28
CA SER A 38 -55.73 42.90 -18.90
C SER A 38 -55.63 41.46 -18.37
N LEU A 39 -56.64 40.61 -18.62
CA LEU A 39 -56.62 39.20 -18.26
C LEU A 39 -55.52 38.42 -19.01
N SER A 40 -55.31 38.72 -20.29
CA SER A 40 -54.20 38.13 -21.06
C SER A 40 -52.86 38.48 -20.45
N GLY A 41 -52.65 39.76 -20.09
CA GLY A 41 -51.43 40.21 -19.42
C GLY A 41 -51.23 39.55 -18.04
N GLN A 42 -52.29 39.37 -17.26
CA GLN A 42 -52.22 38.62 -15.99
C GLN A 42 -51.87 37.14 -16.22
N ASN A 43 -52.42 36.51 -17.26
CA ASN A 43 -52.12 35.12 -17.58
C ASN A 43 -50.66 34.93 -17.99
N GLU A 44 -50.10 35.85 -18.79
CA GLU A 44 -48.68 35.87 -19.14
C GLU A 44 -47.78 36.06 -17.91
N GLN A 45 -48.15 36.95 -16.98
CA GLN A 45 -47.43 37.13 -15.72
C GLN A 45 -47.44 35.85 -14.86
N ASN A 46 -48.59 35.19 -14.75
CA ASN A 46 -48.70 33.92 -14.04
C ASN A 46 -47.87 32.82 -14.70
N ALA A 47 -47.85 32.76 -16.03
CA ALA A 47 -47.01 31.81 -16.76
C ALA A 47 -45.51 32.03 -16.48
N LEU A 48 -45.05 33.29 -16.45
CA LEU A 48 -43.68 33.63 -16.09
C LEU A 48 -43.34 33.28 -14.63
N GLN A 49 -44.28 33.47 -13.70
CA GLN A 49 -44.11 33.05 -12.31
C GLN A 49 -43.97 31.53 -12.18
N ILE A 50 -44.80 30.76 -12.91
CA ILE A 50 -44.71 29.29 -12.94
C ILE A 50 -43.34 28.85 -13.46
N THR A 51 -42.88 29.38 -14.59
CA THR A 51 -41.54 29.06 -15.15
C THR A 51 -40.42 29.40 -14.17
N THR A 52 -40.54 30.51 -13.44
CA THR A 52 -39.55 30.90 -12.42
C THR A 52 -39.54 29.92 -11.26
N LEU A 53 -40.70 29.52 -10.76
CA LEU A 53 -40.84 28.53 -9.69
C LEU A 53 -40.32 27.16 -10.12
N GLU A 54 -40.58 26.74 -11.36
CA GLU A 54 -40.05 25.49 -11.91
C GLU A 54 -38.51 25.51 -11.97
N SER A 55 -37.93 26.62 -12.43
CA SER A 55 -36.46 26.80 -12.43
C SER A 55 -35.88 26.78 -11.01
N GLN A 56 -36.56 27.40 -10.04
CA GLN A 56 -36.17 27.38 -8.63
C GLN A 56 -36.21 25.96 -8.06
N ILE A 57 -37.25 25.17 -8.36
CA ILE A 57 -37.36 23.76 -7.94
C ILE A 57 -36.20 22.94 -8.49
N GLN A 58 -35.87 23.10 -9.79
CA GLN A 58 -34.75 22.38 -10.42
C GLN A 58 -33.40 22.75 -9.79
N THR A 59 -33.16 24.04 -9.60
CA THR A 59 -31.92 24.53 -8.97
C THR A 59 -31.80 23.99 -7.55
N GLN A 60 -32.89 24.05 -6.78
CA GLN A 60 -32.90 23.61 -5.40
C GLN A 60 -32.76 22.09 -5.26
N ALA A 61 -33.32 21.31 -6.19
CA ALA A 61 -33.09 19.86 -6.26
C ALA A 61 -31.60 19.56 -6.47
N ALA A 62 -30.94 20.23 -7.42
CA ALA A 62 -29.52 20.07 -7.67
C ALA A 62 -28.66 20.48 -6.46
N ASP A 63 -29.05 21.53 -5.73
CA ASP A 63 -28.37 21.94 -4.49
C ASP A 63 -28.51 20.87 -3.38
N PHE A 64 -29.68 20.24 -3.26
CA PHE A 64 -29.88 19.15 -2.32
C PHE A 64 -29.05 17.92 -2.68
N ASP A 65 -29.01 17.53 -3.96
CA ASP A 65 -28.17 16.42 -4.42
C ASP A 65 -26.69 16.67 -4.08
N ASN A 66 -26.19 17.88 -4.33
CA ASN A 66 -24.81 18.26 -3.96
C ASN A 66 -24.56 18.16 -2.45
N ARG A 67 -25.51 18.60 -1.62
CA ARG A 67 -25.40 18.47 -0.15
C ARG A 67 -25.39 17.02 0.29
N ILE A 68 -26.21 16.16 -0.32
CA ILE A 68 -26.23 14.71 -0.04
C ILE A 68 -24.85 14.11 -0.36
N TYR A 69 -24.29 14.41 -1.53
CA TYR A 69 -22.95 13.93 -1.91
C TYR A 69 -21.87 14.39 -0.92
N GLN A 70 -21.90 15.65 -0.48
CA GLN A 70 -20.94 16.16 0.50
C GLN A 70 -21.06 15.44 1.85
N MET A 71 -22.29 15.17 2.31
CA MET A 71 -22.53 14.42 3.55
C MET A 71 -22.08 12.97 3.44
N GLU A 72 -22.26 12.31 2.29
CA GLU A 72 -21.76 10.96 2.06
C GLU A 72 -20.23 10.89 2.09
N LEU A 73 -19.55 11.86 1.46
CA LEU A 73 -18.09 11.95 1.52
C LEU A 73 -17.60 12.13 2.95
N GLN A 74 -18.25 13.01 3.74
CA GLN A 74 -17.89 13.20 5.14
C GLN A 74 -18.11 11.92 5.96
N ARG A 75 -19.21 11.18 5.70
CA ARG A 75 -19.46 9.89 6.36
C ARG A 75 -18.38 8.87 6.03
N LEU A 76 -17.94 8.80 4.77
CA LEU A 76 -16.88 7.87 4.35
C LEU A 76 -15.54 8.19 5.00
N GLU A 77 -15.18 9.47 5.12
CA GLU A 77 -13.94 9.85 5.81
C GLU A 77 -13.99 9.49 7.30
N LEU A 78 -15.11 9.76 7.98
CA LEU A 78 -15.31 9.35 9.38
C LEU A 78 -15.29 7.82 9.55
N GLN A 79 -15.84 7.07 8.59
CA GLN A 79 -15.79 5.60 8.64
C GLN A 79 -14.36 5.08 8.48
N LYS A 80 -13.56 5.70 7.62
CA LYS A 80 -12.13 5.40 7.48
C LYS A 80 -11.36 5.77 8.75
N GLU A 81 -11.69 6.88 9.40
CA GLU A 81 -11.12 7.26 10.69
C GLU A 81 -11.42 6.23 11.78
N LEU A 82 -12.68 5.77 11.90
CA LEU A 82 -13.06 4.71 12.84
C LEU A 82 -12.27 3.41 12.62
N VAL A 83 -12.12 2.98 11.36
CA VAL A 83 -11.33 1.78 11.01
C VAL A 83 -9.86 1.96 11.40
N ASN A 84 -9.30 3.17 11.26
CA ASN A 84 -7.93 3.44 11.65
C ASN A 84 -7.77 3.51 13.19
N THR A 85 -8.74 4.07 13.91
CA THR A 85 -8.71 4.14 15.38
C THR A 85 -8.87 2.77 16.03
N ASP A 86 -9.65 1.85 15.45
CA ASP A 86 -9.74 0.46 15.96
C ASP A 86 -8.38 -0.28 15.91
N VAL A 87 -7.45 0.17 15.05
CA VAL A 87 -6.07 -0.38 15.00
C VAL A 87 -5.18 0.19 16.13
N GLU A 88 -5.53 1.33 16.74
CA GLU A 88 -4.73 1.97 17.79
C GLU A 88 -4.94 1.37 19.20
N GLY A 89 -6.02 0.61 19.42
CA GLY A 89 -6.37 0.09 20.75
C GLY A 89 -5.41 -0.99 21.28
N GLU A 90 -4.89 -1.84 20.39
CA GLU A 90 -3.93 -2.89 20.72
C GLU A 90 -3.18 -3.36 19.46
N ILE A 91 -1.87 -3.13 19.39
CA ILE A 91 -1.03 -3.63 18.29
C ILE A 91 -0.44 -4.97 18.70
N ILE A 92 -0.98 -6.06 18.15
CA ILE A 92 -0.45 -7.41 18.36
C ILE A 92 0.61 -7.72 17.30
N ILE A 93 1.88 -7.76 17.70
CA ILE A 93 2.98 -8.18 16.83
C ILE A 93 3.13 -9.70 16.94
N ARG A 94 2.85 -10.42 15.85
CA ARG A 94 2.93 -11.89 15.79
C ARG A 94 4.20 -12.34 15.06
N ALA A 95 4.81 -13.42 15.54
CA ALA A 95 5.87 -14.10 14.79
C ALA A 95 5.28 -14.72 13.51
N LEU A 96 6.03 -14.67 12.40
CA LEU A 96 5.61 -15.23 11.11
C LEU A 96 5.79 -16.75 11.02
N SER A 97 6.55 -17.33 11.93
CA SER A 97 6.87 -18.76 11.97
C SER A 97 6.96 -19.25 13.41
N ASP A 98 6.69 -20.53 13.61
CA ASP A 98 6.92 -21.21 14.88
C ASP A 98 8.42 -21.27 15.21
N GLY A 99 8.74 -21.19 16.49
CA GLY A 99 10.12 -21.25 16.96
C GLY A 99 10.28 -20.85 18.41
N LYS A 100 11.53 -20.84 18.86
CA LYS A 100 11.96 -20.43 20.19
C LYS A 100 12.46 -18.98 20.16
N VAL A 101 12.10 -18.20 21.17
CA VAL A 101 12.66 -16.85 21.37
C VAL A 101 14.13 -17.01 21.78
N ASP A 102 15.02 -16.46 20.96
CA ASP A 102 16.46 -16.46 21.18
C ASP A 102 16.90 -15.25 22.01
N SER A 103 16.42 -14.06 21.62
CA SER A 103 16.70 -12.81 22.33
C SER A 103 15.49 -11.88 22.34
N LEU A 104 15.37 -11.12 23.44
CA LEU A 104 14.39 -10.05 23.61
C LEU A 104 15.16 -8.74 23.74
N SER A 105 14.94 -7.82 22.80
CA SER A 105 15.67 -6.54 22.70
C SER A 105 14.94 -5.37 23.34
N VAL A 106 13.80 -5.63 24.00
CA VAL A 106 12.96 -4.60 24.61
C VAL A 106 12.56 -4.95 26.04
N THR A 107 12.31 -3.91 26.83
CA THR A 107 11.83 -4.04 28.22
C THR A 107 10.40 -3.54 28.36
N VAL A 108 9.65 -4.09 29.32
CA VAL A 108 8.30 -3.61 29.64
C VAL A 108 8.33 -2.13 29.99
N GLY A 109 7.48 -1.34 29.34
CA GLY A 109 7.40 0.12 29.52
C GLY A 109 8.33 0.93 28.61
N GLN A 110 9.15 0.28 27.78
CA GLN A 110 9.95 0.96 26.76
C GLN A 110 9.07 1.38 25.57
N MET A 111 9.24 2.63 25.12
CA MET A 111 8.65 3.11 23.87
C MET A 111 9.36 2.47 22.69
N VAL A 112 8.60 1.95 21.72
CA VAL A 112 9.10 1.29 20.51
C VAL A 112 8.50 1.93 19.28
N ASN A 113 9.27 1.99 18.20
CA ASN A 113 8.87 2.57 16.92
C ASN A 113 8.68 1.50 15.85
N THR A 114 8.02 1.89 14.76
CA THR A 114 7.89 1.02 13.58
C THR A 114 9.28 0.72 13.02
N GLY A 115 9.60 -0.57 12.88
CA GLY A 115 10.89 -1.04 12.39
C GLY A 115 11.87 -1.45 13.48
N ASP A 116 11.58 -1.19 14.76
CA ASP A 116 12.41 -1.67 15.85
C ASP A 116 12.34 -3.20 15.95
N SER A 117 13.50 -3.83 16.08
CA SER A 117 13.60 -5.28 16.33
C SER A 117 13.27 -5.57 17.79
N LEU A 118 12.10 -6.13 18.06
CA LEU A 118 11.64 -6.41 19.43
C LEU A 118 12.22 -7.72 19.98
N LEU A 119 12.20 -8.77 19.16
CA LEU A 119 12.61 -10.11 19.53
C LEU A 119 13.16 -10.84 18.30
N GLN A 120 14.00 -11.83 18.54
CA GLN A 120 14.50 -12.73 17.52
C GLN A 120 13.97 -14.14 17.79
N VAL A 121 13.29 -14.73 16.80
CA VAL A 121 12.82 -16.12 16.85
C VAL A 121 13.76 -16.99 16.03
N ILE A 122 14.19 -18.11 16.61
CA ILE A 122 14.89 -19.17 15.91
C ILE A 122 13.94 -20.37 15.79
N PRO A 123 13.84 -21.01 14.62
CA PRO A 123 13.03 -22.21 14.42
C PRO A 123 13.37 -23.31 15.45
N GLU A 124 12.35 -24.00 15.96
CA GLU A 124 12.54 -25.05 16.97
C GLU A 124 13.22 -26.29 16.38
N ASN A 125 12.87 -26.66 15.15
CA ASN A 125 13.48 -27.76 14.41
C ASN A 125 14.42 -27.21 13.34
N ILE A 126 15.72 -27.26 13.62
CA ILE A 126 16.76 -27.00 12.63
C ILE A 126 17.16 -28.34 12.02
N GLU A 127 16.74 -28.60 10.78
CA GLU A 127 17.12 -29.84 10.09
C GLU A 127 18.57 -29.81 9.63
N ASN A 128 19.06 -28.64 9.19
CA ASN A 128 20.38 -28.52 8.60
C ASN A 128 21.03 -27.16 8.88
N TYR A 129 22.34 -27.21 9.13
CA TYR A 129 23.20 -26.04 9.16
C TYR A 129 23.93 -25.87 7.83
N TYR A 130 24.16 -24.62 7.45
CA TYR A 130 24.84 -24.22 6.24
C TYR A 130 25.91 -23.20 6.56
N LEU A 131 26.97 -23.19 5.76
CA LEU A 131 28.08 -22.26 5.83
C LEU A 131 27.92 -21.23 4.71
N ILE A 132 27.95 -19.96 5.07
CA ILE A 132 27.92 -18.84 4.11
C ILE A 132 29.33 -18.33 3.92
N LEU A 133 29.85 -18.57 2.72
CA LEU A 133 31.19 -18.26 2.27
C LEU A 133 31.12 -17.05 1.33
N TRP A 134 32.00 -16.07 1.55
CA TRP A 134 32.15 -14.92 0.65
C TRP A 134 33.38 -15.10 -0.23
N VAL A 135 33.16 -15.26 -1.52
CA VAL A 135 34.21 -15.56 -2.50
C VAL A 135 34.40 -14.39 -3.46
N PRO A 136 35.62 -13.88 -3.68
CA PRO A 136 35.87 -12.80 -4.64
C PRO A 136 35.71 -13.28 -6.09
N ASN A 137 35.47 -12.33 -7.00
CA ASN A 137 35.17 -12.61 -8.40
C ASN A 137 36.23 -13.45 -9.15
N ASP A 138 37.50 -13.33 -8.78
CA ASP A 138 38.61 -14.07 -9.37
C ASP A 138 38.62 -15.57 -8.99
N ALA A 139 38.05 -15.93 -7.85
CA ALA A 139 37.96 -17.32 -7.39
C ALA A 139 36.71 -18.05 -7.92
N VAL A 140 35.65 -17.34 -8.33
CA VAL A 140 34.37 -17.93 -8.80
C VAL A 140 34.52 -18.96 -9.93
N PRO A 141 35.36 -18.76 -10.96
CA PRO A 141 35.49 -19.73 -12.06
C PRO A 141 36.10 -21.07 -11.65
N TYR A 142 36.79 -21.12 -10.51
CA TYR A 142 37.52 -22.29 -10.03
C TYR A 142 36.75 -23.10 -8.99
N ILE A 143 35.49 -22.74 -8.76
CA ILE A 143 34.63 -23.38 -7.76
C ILE A 143 33.37 -23.91 -8.42
N SER A 144 32.96 -25.10 -8.01
CA SER A 144 31.78 -25.80 -8.52
C SER A 144 30.94 -26.36 -7.39
N ALA A 145 29.65 -26.53 -7.66
CA ALA A 145 28.79 -27.28 -6.74
C ALA A 145 29.30 -28.73 -6.63
N GLY A 146 29.43 -29.23 -5.41
CA GLY A 146 30.04 -30.52 -5.10
C GLY A 146 31.47 -30.45 -4.58
N ASP A 147 32.15 -29.31 -4.69
CA ASP A 147 33.53 -29.16 -4.21
C ASP A 147 33.62 -29.28 -2.69
N LYS A 148 34.72 -29.87 -2.21
CA LYS A 148 35.03 -29.98 -0.78
C LYS A 148 35.74 -28.73 -0.28
N VAL A 149 35.25 -28.21 0.84
CA VAL A 149 35.80 -27.05 1.54
C VAL A 149 36.26 -27.49 2.91
N ASN A 150 37.49 -27.15 3.28
CA ASN A 150 37.98 -27.38 4.64
C ASN A 150 37.57 -26.22 5.53
N ILE A 151 37.05 -26.55 6.70
CA ILE A 151 36.45 -25.60 7.64
C ILE A 151 37.14 -25.72 8.99
N ARG A 152 37.50 -24.57 9.55
CA ARG A 152 38.01 -24.42 10.91
C ARG A 152 37.06 -23.50 11.67
N TYR A 153 36.28 -24.06 12.59
CA TYR A 153 35.41 -23.28 13.46
C TYR A 153 36.23 -22.60 14.55
N GLU A 154 35.99 -21.31 14.81
CA GLU A 154 36.68 -20.58 15.89
C GLU A 154 36.35 -21.17 17.27
N ALA A 155 35.11 -21.66 17.44
CA ALA A 155 34.66 -22.31 18.68
C ALA A 155 35.34 -23.67 18.96
N PHE A 156 36.00 -24.27 17.96
CA PHE A 156 36.62 -25.59 18.05
C PHE A 156 38.08 -25.54 17.56
N PRO A 157 39.06 -25.30 18.47
CA PRO A 157 40.46 -25.15 18.10
C PRO A 157 41.00 -26.34 17.30
N SER A 158 41.61 -26.07 16.14
CA SER A 158 42.07 -27.11 15.22
C SER A 158 43.12 -28.05 15.80
N GLU A 159 43.84 -27.62 16.83
CA GLU A 159 44.82 -28.43 17.57
C GLU A 159 44.18 -29.66 18.23
N LYS A 160 42.92 -29.54 18.67
CA LYS A 160 42.19 -30.60 19.37
C LYS A 160 41.15 -31.30 18.48
N PHE A 161 40.55 -30.56 17.57
CA PHE A 161 39.40 -31.03 16.78
C PHE A 161 39.73 -31.31 15.31
N GLY A 162 40.94 -30.96 14.85
CA GLY A 162 41.33 -31.09 13.45
C GLY A 162 40.63 -30.09 12.54
N GLN A 163 40.50 -30.45 11.27
CA GLN A 163 39.73 -29.71 10.28
C GLN A 163 38.42 -30.44 9.99
N PHE A 164 37.37 -29.67 9.73
CA PHE A 164 36.08 -30.18 9.29
C PHE A 164 35.96 -30.05 7.78
N SER A 165 35.08 -30.84 7.17
CA SER A 165 34.79 -30.75 5.74
C SER A 165 33.35 -30.31 5.51
N ALA A 166 33.15 -29.50 4.48
CA ALA A 166 31.87 -29.08 3.97
C ALA A 166 31.83 -29.26 2.45
N THR A 167 30.63 -29.39 1.89
CA THR A 167 30.44 -29.54 0.44
C THR A 167 29.69 -28.32 -0.11
N VAL A 168 30.21 -27.71 -1.17
CA VAL A 168 29.56 -26.58 -1.84
C VAL A 168 28.22 -27.04 -2.40
N LYS A 169 27.12 -26.40 -1.97
CA LYS A 169 25.76 -26.68 -2.43
C LYS A 169 25.36 -25.73 -3.56
N THR A 170 25.57 -24.44 -3.36
CA THR A 170 25.12 -23.41 -4.31
C THR A 170 26.11 -22.25 -4.38
N ILE A 171 26.32 -21.73 -5.58
CA ILE A 171 27.10 -20.52 -5.85
C ILE A 171 26.16 -19.49 -6.49
N SER A 172 26.05 -18.30 -5.89
CA SER A 172 25.29 -17.20 -6.46
C SER A 172 25.90 -16.74 -7.78
N ARG A 173 25.05 -16.45 -8.78
CA ARG A 173 25.49 -15.96 -10.10
C ARG A 173 25.74 -14.46 -10.15
N THR A 174 25.22 -13.73 -9.17
CA THR A 174 25.34 -12.28 -9.07
C THR A 174 26.16 -11.90 -7.83
N PRO A 175 26.94 -10.82 -7.90
CA PRO A 175 27.61 -10.26 -6.73
C PRO A 175 26.60 -9.89 -5.64
N ALA A 176 27.01 -10.03 -4.38
CA ALA A 176 26.22 -9.67 -3.23
C ALA A 176 26.13 -8.15 -3.08
N SER A 177 24.96 -7.66 -2.70
CA SER A 177 24.77 -6.24 -2.39
C SER A 177 25.35 -5.89 -1.02
N THR A 178 25.69 -4.62 -0.79
CA THR A 178 26.13 -4.14 0.52
C THR A 178 25.10 -4.46 1.61
N GLN A 179 23.81 -4.30 1.31
CA GLN A 179 22.73 -4.57 2.26
C GLN A 179 22.67 -6.05 2.64
N GLU A 180 22.81 -6.95 1.67
CA GLU A 180 22.85 -8.40 1.93
C GLU A 180 24.05 -8.77 2.80
N MET A 181 25.22 -8.22 2.51
CA MET A 181 26.43 -8.48 3.31
C MET A 181 26.29 -7.97 4.76
N LEU A 182 25.61 -6.84 4.99
CA LEU A 182 25.36 -6.30 6.33
C LEU A 182 24.46 -7.20 7.20
N THR A 183 23.66 -8.08 6.59
CA THR A 183 22.87 -9.06 7.36
C THR A 183 23.74 -10.12 8.04
N TYR A 184 25.00 -10.28 7.63
CA TYR A 184 25.92 -11.28 8.17
C TYR A 184 27.09 -10.60 8.88
N LYS A 185 27.16 -10.71 10.21
CA LYS A 185 28.11 -9.97 11.07
C LYS A 185 29.61 -10.16 10.76
N GLY A 186 30.02 -11.19 10.02
CA GLY A 186 31.39 -11.26 9.51
C GLY A 186 31.47 -11.61 8.03
N ALA A 187 30.51 -11.12 7.25
CA ALA A 187 30.83 -10.73 5.89
C ALA A 187 31.98 -9.71 5.93
N PRO A 188 32.99 -9.81 5.04
CA PRO A 188 34.10 -8.88 5.09
C PRO A 188 33.60 -7.50 4.66
N GLN A 189 33.88 -6.49 5.48
CA GLN A 189 33.42 -5.13 5.22
C GLN A 189 34.16 -4.53 4.03
N ASN A 190 33.43 -3.90 3.10
CA ASN A 190 34.04 -3.19 1.99
C ASN A 190 34.65 -1.89 2.52
N THR A 191 35.98 -1.77 2.49
CA THR A 191 36.66 -0.52 2.81
C THR A 191 36.50 0.48 1.66
N PRO A 192 36.29 1.79 1.94
CA PRO A 192 36.20 2.79 0.90
C PRO A 192 37.50 2.82 0.07
N GLY A 193 37.41 2.50 -1.23
CA GLY A 193 38.53 2.54 -2.18
C GLY A 193 38.88 1.21 -2.87
N ALA A 194 38.38 0.06 -2.40
CA ALA A 194 38.58 -1.24 -3.05
C ALA A 194 37.38 -2.17 -2.82
N SER A 195 36.25 -1.88 -3.47
CA SER A 195 35.09 -2.78 -3.45
C SER A 195 35.32 -3.93 -4.44
N VAL A 196 35.86 -5.04 -3.94
CA VAL A 196 35.97 -6.27 -4.72
C VAL A 196 34.60 -6.96 -4.72
N PRO A 197 33.97 -7.20 -5.88
CA PRO A 197 32.69 -7.90 -5.92
C PRO A 197 32.85 -9.30 -5.32
N ARG A 198 32.00 -9.61 -4.33
CA ARG A 198 31.97 -10.91 -3.66
C ARG A 198 30.69 -11.65 -3.99
N TYR A 199 30.82 -12.95 -4.17
CA TYR A 199 29.74 -13.87 -4.48
C TYR A 199 29.44 -14.72 -3.25
N LYS A 200 28.16 -14.94 -3.01
CA LYS A 200 27.68 -15.80 -1.93
C LYS A 200 27.82 -17.26 -2.35
N VAL A 201 28.47 -18.06 -1.53
CA VAL A 201 28.57 -19.51 -1.71
C VAL A 201 28.02 -20.18 -0.45
N ILE A 202 27.11 -21.13 -0.65
CA ILE A 202 26.49 -21.90 0.44
C ILE A 202 27.11 -23.29 0.44
N ALA A 203 27.71 -23.69 1.55
CA ALA A 203 28.27 -25.02 1.75
C ALA A 203 27.54 -25.76 2.89
N THR A 204 27.45 -27.08 2.82
CA THR A 204 26.81 -27.90 3.86
C THR A 204 27.91 -28.62 4.64
N PRO A 205 28.03 -28.43 5.97
CA PRO A 205 28.97 -29.20 6.80
C PRO A 205 28.63 -30.69 6.76
N GLU A 206 29.65 -31.55 6.71
CA GLU A 206 29.44 -33.01 6.76
C GLU A 206 29.03 -33.51 8.14
N LYS A 207 29.45 -32.79 9.19
CA LYS A 207 29.12 -33.10 10.59
C LYS A 207 28.44 -31.89 11.21
N GLN A 208 27.25 -32.10 11.74
CA GLN A 208 26.49 -31.07 12.46
C GLN A 208 26.60 -31.20 13.99
N ILE A 209 27.16 -32.31 14.47
CA ILE A 209 27.40 -32.59 15.88
C ILE A 209 28.85 -33.04 16.05
N ILE A 210 29.57 -32.39 16.95
CA ILE A 210 30.97 -32.68 17.26
C ILE A 210 31.02 -33.45 18.58
N ARG A 211 31.72 -34.58 18.60
CA ARG A 211 31.88 -35.42 19.80
C ARG A 211 33.21 -35.10 20.48
N TYR A 212 33.19 -34.74 21.75
CA TYR A 212 34.39 -34.48 22.54
C TYR A 212 34.14 -34.79 24.01
N ASP A 213 35.04 -35.58 24.61
CA ASP A 213 35.00 -35.92 26.04
C ASP A 213 33.61 -36.42 26.50
N GLU A 214 33.08 -37.41 25.76
CA GLU A 214 31.73 -38.00 25.90
C GLU A 214 30.54 -37.04 25.74
N LYS A 215 30.78 -35.76 25.42
CA LYS A 215 29.75 -34.76 25.14
C LYS A 215 29.49 -34.62 23.64
N TYR A 216 28.23 -34.34 23.31
CA TYR A 216 27.80 -33.96 21.98
C TYR A 216 27.63 -32.44 21.95
N LEU A 217 28.46 -31.78 21.17
CA LEU A 217 28.43 -30.33 20.97
C LEU A 217 27.78 -30.07 19.61
N PRO A 218 26.51 -29.65 19.57
CA PRO A 218 25.87 -29.28 18.31
C PRO A 218 26.53 -28.01 17.76
N LEU A 219 26.47 -27.86 16.43
CA LEU A 219 26.78 -26.57 15.85
C LEU A 219 25.69 -25.55 16.18
N GLU A 220 26.06 -24.29 16.37
CA GLU A 220 25.13 -23.20 16.70
C GLU A 220 25.11 -22.14 15.61
N ASN A 221 23.96 -21.48 15.44
CA ASN A 221 23.82 -20.38 14.50
C ASN A 221 24.73 -19.22 14.91
N GLY A 222 25.40 -18.59 13.95
CA GLY A 222 26.31 -17.48 14.19
C GLY A 222 27.74 -17.90 14.56
N MET A 223 28.04 -19.21 14.64
CA MET A 223 29.42 -19.67 14.79
C MET A 223 30.29 -19.18 13.62
N LYS A 224 31.43 -18.58 13.97
CA LYS A 224 32.46 -18.16 13.01
C LYS A 224 33.30 -19.35 12.58
N ALA A 225 33.61 -19.39 11.30
CA ALA A 225 34.54 -20.35 10.76
C ALA A 225 35.44 -19.72 9.70
N GLU A 226 36.63 -20.26 9.57
CA GLU A 226 37.51 -20.00 8.44
C GLU A 226 37.40 -21.18 7.48
N SER A 227 37.26 -20.85 6.21
CA SER A 227 37.19 -21.81 5.12
C SER A 227 38.46 -21.74 4.30
N THR A 228 38.97 -22.90 3.92
CA THR A 228 40.07 -23.05 2.99
C THR A 228 39.62 -23.89 1.82
N LEU A 229 39.71 -23.31 0.63
CA LEU A 229 39.38 -23.96 -0.63
C LEU A 229 40.66 -24.17 -1.44
N PHE A 230 40.87 -25.40 -1.89
CA PHE A 230 41.99 -25.74 -2.75
C PHE A 230 41.56 -25.59 -4.20
N LEU A 231 42.11 -24.57 -4.87
CA LEU A 231 41.90 -24.31 -6.29
C LEU A 231 43.06 -24.93 -7.08
N GLU A 232 42.83 -25.29 -8.36
CA GLU A 232 43.88 -25.85 -9.24
C GLU A 232 45.13 -24.95 -9.36
N LYS A 233 45.01 -23.64 -9.07
CA LYS A 233 46.12 -22.67 -9.14
C LYS A 233 46.47 -22.00 -7.80
N GLY A 234 45.94 -22.44 -6.65
CA GLY A 234 46.30 -21.87 -5.35
C GLY A 234 45.35 -22.22 -4.20
N VAL A 235 45.67 -21.76 -2.99
CA VAL A 235 44.83 -21.92 -1.79
C VAL A 235 44.10 -20.62 -1.52
N PHE A 236 42.77 -20.67 -1.39
CA PHE A 236 41.95 -19.52 -1.01
C PHE A 236 41.40 -19.68 0.40
N THR A 237 41.61 -18.67 1.25
CA THR A 237 41.10 -18.63 2.63
C THR A 237 40.07 -17.52 2.79
N SER A 238 38.87 -17.84 3.29
CA SER A 238 37.80 -16.86 3.54
C SER A 238 37.10 -17.07 4.87
N GLY A 239 36.67 -15.97 5.48
CA GLY A 239 35.80 -15.98 6.66
C GLY A 239 34.37 -16.39 6.30
N CYS A 240 33.76 -17.17 7.17
CA CYS A 240 32.48 -17.84 6.97
C CYS A 240 31.64 -17.80 8.25
N PHE A 241 30.32 -17.89 8.09
CA PHE A 241 29.39 -18.10 9.21
C PHE A 241 28.55 -19.34 9.01
N LEU A 242 28.24 -19.99 10.12
CA LEU A 242 27.22 -21.01 10.15
C LEU A 242 25.84 -20.37 10.33
N LEU A 243 24.90 -20.75 9.47
CA LEU A 243 23.50 -20.39 9.52
C LEU A 243 22.65 -21.65 9.57
N SER A 244 21.67 -21.71 10.45
CA SER A 244 20.61 -22.71 10.35
C SER A 244 19.58 -22.27 9.29
N MET A 245 19.06 -23.21 8.50
CA MET A 245 17.93 -22.95 7.60
C MET A 245 16.82 -23.95 7.94
N THR A 246 15.59 -23.44 8.06
CA THR A 246 14.36 -24.22 8.24
C THR A 246 13.93 -24.87 6.94
#